data_AF-A0A1J5NZ53-F1
#
_entry.id   AF-A0A1J5NZ53-F1
#
_cell.length_a   1.000
_cell.length_b   1.000
_cell.length_c   1.000
_cell.angle_alpha   90.00
_cell.angle_beta   90.00
_cell.angle_gamma   90.00
#
_symmetry.space_group_name_H-M   'P 1'
#
loop_
_entity.id
_entity.type
_entity.pdbx_description
1 polymer ?
#
loop_
_entity_poly.entity_id
_entity_poly.type
_entity_poly.pdbx_seq_one_letter_code
_entity_poly.pdbx_strand_id
1 'polypeptide(L)'
;MKLPDDLAFLFCNYDTNTLDLENQAPLIIKTVLARGTWEQILWLFKYYGYQKVQEVFREDYYGLRSLPEPTLRLWELLFINEPLPWEEITKTRWRCRRLAGNPLTLNKG
;
A
#
# COMPACT_ATOMS: atom_id res chain seq x y z
N MET A 1 -10.76 16.22 9.60
CA MET A 1 -9.61 16.63 10.43
C MET A 1 -8.51 17.12 9.49
N LYS A 2 -7.54 17.93 9.94
CA LYS A 2 -6.38 18.29 9.09
C LYS A 2 -5.24 17.31 9.36
N LEU A 3 -4.41 17.07 8.34
CA LEU A 3 -3.18 16.28 8.50
C LEU A 3 -2.27 16.96 9.53
N PRO A 4 -1.73 16.25 10.53
CA PRO A 4 -0.71 16.78 11.43
C PRO A 4 0.46 17.41 10.68
N ASP A 5 0.95 18.56 11.15
CA ASP A 5 2.05 19.29 10.51
C ASP A 5 3.31 18.44 10.38
N ASP A 6 3.58 17.59 11.39
CA ASP A 6 4.71 16.65 11.37
C ASP A 6 4.67 15.65 10.21
N LEU A 7 3.48 15.36 9.65
CA LEU A 7 3.34 14.48 8.48
C LEU A 7 3.49 15.22 7.15
N ALA A 8 3.38 16.55 7.14
CA ALA A 8 3.37 17.34 5.90
C ALA A 8 4.61 17.12 5.04
N PHE A 9 5.78 16.93 5.67
CA PHE A 9 7.04 16.66 4.96
C PHE A 9 7.00 15.37 4.13
N LEU A 10 6.20 14.37 4.52
CA LEU A 10 6.04 13.15 3.74
C LEU A 10 5.26 13.36 2.44
N PHE A 11 4.47 14.44 2.37
CA PHE A 11 3.57 14.76 1.26
C PHE A 11 4.00 16.03 0.51
N CYS A 12 5.30 16.33 0.46
CA CYS A 12 5.83 17.51 -0.23
C CYS A 12 5.49 17.62 -1.72
N ASN A 13 5.07 16.52 -2.35
CA ASN A 13 4.59 16.49 -3.75
C ASN A 13 3.07 16.72 -3.89
N TYR A 14 2.35 16.92 -2.78
CA TYR A 14 0.90 17.08 -2.74
C TYR A 14 0.54 18.42 -2.08
N ASP A 15 -0.60 18.99 -2.47
CA ASP A 15 -1.18 20.11 -1.72
C ASP A 15 -1.85 19.57 -0.46
N THR A 16 -1.22 19.79 0.69
CA THR A 16 -1.71 19.35 2.00
C THR A 16 -3.09 19.90 2.34
N ASN A 17 -3.53 21.00 1.72
CA ASN A 17 -4.88 21.56 1.92
C ASN A 17 -5.97 20.75 1.20
N THR A 18 -5.59 19.96 0.21
CA THR A 18 -6.50 19.10 -0.57
C THR A 18 -6.49 17.65 -0.09
N LEU A 19 -5.63 17.33 0.88
CA LEU A 19 -5.43 15.98 1.38
C LEU A 19 -6.55 15.62 2.36
N ASP A 20 -7.45 14.76 1.90
CA ASP A 20 -8.57 14.27 2.70
C ASP A 20 -8.16 12.97 3.40
N LEU A 21 -8.11 13.02 4.74
CA LEU A 21 -7.67 11.91 5.58
C LEU A 21 -8.49 10.62 5.37
N GLU A 22 -9.77 10.74 5.04
CA GLU A 22 -10.65 9.58 4.89
C GLU A 22 -10.66 9.09 3.45
N ASN A 23 -10.92 9.99 2.50
CA ASN A 23 -11.04 9.65 1.08
C ASN A 23 -9.69 9.22 0.47
N GLN A 24 -8.57 9.67 1.05
CA GLN A 24 -7.22 9.34 0.59
C GLN A 24 -6.44 8.53 1.64
N ALA A 25 -7.15 7.85 2.55
CA ALA A 25 -6.54 6.98 3.57
C ALA A 25 -5.50 5.99 2.97
N PRO A 26 -5.74 5.32 1.82
CA PRO A 26 -4.75 4.41 1.26
C PRO A 26 -3.42 5.08 0.89
N LEU A 27 -3.46 6.32 0.39
CA LEU A 27 -2.25 7.08 0.07
C LEU A 27 -1.49 7.43 1.35
N ILE A 28 -2.21 7.93 2.35
CA ILE A 28 -1.61 8.37 3.62
C ILE A 28 -1.00 7.20 4.35
N ILE A 29 -1.77 6.12 4.56
CA ILE A 29 -1.32 4.91 5.25
C ILE A 29 -0.07 4.35 4.59
N LYS A 30 -0.08 4.15 3.26
CA LYS A 30 1.09 3.61 2.55
C LYS A 30 2.31 4.50 2.67
N THR A 31 2.12 5.83 2.59
CA THR A 31 3.22 6.79 2.70
C THR A 31 3.86 6.76 4.08
N VAL A 32 3.03 6.76 5.14
CA VAL A 32 3.52 6.71 6.53
C VAL A 32 4.15 5.36 6.85
N LEU A 33 3.58 4.24 6.41
CA LEU A 33 4.20 2.92 6.58
C LEU A 33 5.58 2.81 5.89
N ALA A 34 5.78 3.52 4.78
CA ALA A 34 7.02 3.46 4.01
C ALA A 34 8.10 4.42 4.51
N ARG A 35 7.72 5.59 5.02
CA ARG A 35 8.66 6.71 5.26
C ARG A 35 8.49 7.39 6.62
N GLY A 36 7.49 7.01 7.39
CA GLY A 36 7.16 7.66 8.65
C GLY A 36 8.15 7.33 9.77
N THR A 37 8.30 8.25 10.71
CA THR A 37 8.98 8.01 11.99
C THR A 37 8.11 7.13 12.90
N TRP A 38 8.69 6.65 14.00
CA TRP A 38 7.94 5.83 14.96
C TRP A 38 6.73 6.56 15.55
N GLU A 39 6.85 7.85 15.87
CA GLU A 39 5.75 8.67 16.40
C GLU A 39 4.61 8.80 15.38
N GLN A 40 4.96 8.95 14.11
CA GLN A 40 4.00 9.04 13.01
C GLN A 40 3.29 7.70 12.77
N ILE A 41 4.00 6.59 12.93
CA ILE A 41 3.41 5.24 12.91
C ILE A 41 2.43 5.06 14.07
N LEU A 42 2.80 5.46 15.29
CA LEU A 42 1.88 5.40 16.44
C LEU A 42 0.63 6.25 16.21
N TRP A 43 0.80 7.45 15.64
CA TRP A 43 -0.33 8.28 15.23
C TRP A 43 -1.20 7.57 14.20
N LEU A 44 -0.61 6.93 13.20
CA LEU A 44 -1.32 6.23 12.13
C LEU A 44 -2.27 5.17 12.70
N PHE A 45 -1.74 4.32 13.60
CA PHE A 45 -2.53 3.29 14.26
C PHE A 45 -3.56 3.85 15.23
N LYS A 46 -3.29 4.98 15.88
CA LYS A 46 -4.25 5.66 16.75
C LYS A 46 -5.41 6.28 15.97
N TYR A 47 -5.14 6.87 14.81
CA TYR A 47 -6.13 7.57 13.99
C TYR A 47 -6.97 6.60 13.16
N TYR A 48 -6.34 5.76 12.35
CA TYR A 48 -7.04 4.83 11.45
C TYR A 48 -7.43 3.52 12.11
N GLY A 49 -6.77 3.15 13.21
CA GLY A 49 -6.94 1.85 13.84
C GLY A 49 -6.19 0.72 13.12
N TYR A 50 -5.90 -0.34 13.87
CA TYR A 50 -5.17 -1.51 13.36
C TYR A 50 -5.83 -2.14 12.14
N GLN A 51 -7.15 -2.34 12.19
CA GLN A 51 -7.90 -3.03 11.12
C GLN A 51 -7.80 -2.29 9.78
N LYS A 52 -7.93 -0.95 9.79
CA LYS A 52 -7.88 -0.17 8.56
C LYS A 52 -6.49 -0.15 7.95
N VAL A 53 -5.46 -0.01 8.79
CA VAL A 53 -4.06 -0.07 8.35
C VAL A 53 -3.74 -1.44 7.76
N GLN A 54 -4.18 -2.51 8.43
CA GLN A 54 -4.02 -3.89 7.94
C GLN A 54 -4.73 -4.12 6.61
N GLU A 55 -5.96 -3.65 6.45
CA GLU A 55 -6.75 -3.76 5.22
C GLU A 55 -6.00 -3.12 4.04
N VAL A 56 -5.59 -1.86 4.19
CA VAL A 56 -4.85 -1.12 3.14
C VAL A 56 -3.52 -1.81 2.80
N PHE A 57 -2.80 -2.30 3.81
CA PHE A 57 -1.56 -3.03 3.58
C PHE A 57 -1.82 -4.32 2.79
N ARG A 58 -2.82 -5.11 3.16
CA ARG A 58 -3.18 -6.36 2.47
C ARG A 58 -3.62 -6.12 1.03
N GLU A 59 -4.43 -5.10 0.79
CA GLU A 59 -4.85 -4.71 -0.57
C GLU A 59 -3.65 -4.38 -1.46
N ASP A 60 -2.66 -3.65 -0.94
CA ASP A 60 -1.44 -3.37 -1.70
C ASP A 60 -0.58 -4.64 -1.89
N TYR A 61 -0.39 -5.41 -0.82
CA TYR A 61 0.45 -6.62 -0.79
C TYR A 61 -0.01 -7.71 -1.79
N TYR A 62 -1.32 -7.94 -1.89
CA TYR A 62 -1.90 -8.88 -2.85
C TYR A 62 -2.21 -8.22 -4.21
N GLY A 63 -2.24 -6.90 -4.28
CA GLY A 63 -2.61 -6.11 -5.45
C GLY A 63 -1.42 -5.58 -6.25
N LEU A 64 -1.30 -4.25 -6.28
CA LEU A 64 -0.31 -3.54 -7.12
C LEU A 64 1.10 -3.57 -6.55
N ARG A 65 1.27 -3.90 -5.25
CA ARG A 65 2.56 -3.95 -4.54
C ARG A 65 3.36 -2.67 -4.77
N SER A 66 2.72 -1.54 -4.47
CA SER A 66 3.33 -0.21 -4.67
C SER A 66 4.31 0.16 -3.57
N LEU A 67 4.24 -0.51 -2.42
CA LEU A 67 5.18 -0.31 -1.32
C LEU A 67 6.59 -0.83 -1.64
N PRO A 68 7.65 -0.16 -1.13
CA PRO A 68 9.02 -0.66 -1.24
C PRO A 68 9.19 -2.03 -0.57
N GLU A 69 10.09 -2.86 -1.09
CA GLU A 69 10.39 -4.19 -0.55
C GLU A 69 10.73 -4.20 0.96
N PRO A 70 11.57 -3.29 1.49
CA PRO A 70 11.84 -3.25 2.93
C PRO A 70 10.57 -3.01 3.77
N THR A 71 9.68 -2.14 3.27
CA THR A 71 8.39 -1.84 3.90
C THR A 71 7.49 -3.06 3.89
N LEU A 72 7.36 -3.72 2.74
CA LEU A 72 6.57 -4.95 2.62
C LEU A 72 7.05 -6.02 3.62
N ARG A 73 8.36 -6.29 3.66
CA ARG A 73 8.94 -7.29 4.58
C ARG A 73 8.67 -6.99 6.05
N LEU A 74 8.81 -5.73 6.46
CA LEU A 74 8.56 -5.34 7.84
C LEU A 74 7.10 -5.59 8.25
N TRP A 75 6.17 -5.10 7.43
CA TRP A 75 4.75 -5.10 7.77
C TRP A 75 4.06 -6.45 7.48
N GLU A 76 4.64 -7.27 6.60
CA GLU A 76 4.23 -8.66 6.38
C GLU A 76 4.23 -9.45 7.68
N LEU A 77 5.27 -9.29 8.50
CA LEU A 77 5.42 -9.96 9.81
C LEU A 77 4.25 -9.68 10.77
N LEU A 78 3.61 -8.53 10.62
CA LEU A 78 2.50 -8.10 11.48
C LEU A 78 1.13 -8.42 10.88
N PHE A 79 0.99 -8.28 9.57
CA PHE A 79 -0.32 -8.29 8.93
C PHE A 79 -0.68 -9.57 8.19
N ILE A 80 0.30 -10.42 7.88
CA ILE A 80 0.12 -11.59 7.02
C ILE A 80 0.50 -12.86 7.80
N ASN A 81 -0.47 -13.75 7.97
CA ASN A 81 -0.24 -15.03 8.64
C ASN A 81 0.48 -16.03 7.72
N GLU A 82 0.15 -16.00 6.44
CA GLU A 82 0.68 -16.90 5.41
C GLU A 82 1.28 -16.05 4.27
N PRO A 83 2.57 -15.70 4.37
CA PRO A 83 3.22 -14.84 3.39
C PRO A 83 3.41 -15.57 2.07
N LEU A 84 3.16 -14.85 0.97
CA LEU A 84 3.52 -15.31 -0.37
C LEU A 84 5.03 -15.55 -0.50
N PRO A 85 5.47 -16.52 -1.32
CA PRO A 85 6.89 -16.69 -1.62
C PRO A 85 7.50 -15.41 -2.21
N TRP A 86 8.65 -14.97 -1.71
CA TRP A 86 9.27 -13.70 -2.11
C TRP A 86 9.62 -13.63 -3.60
N GLU A 87 9.87 -14.79 -4.21
CA GLU A 87 10.05 -14.92 -5.64
C GLU A 87 8.83 -14.45 -6.44
N GLU A 88 7.61 -14.67 -5.92
CA GLU A 88 6.39 -14.23 -6.59
C GLU A 88 6.21 -12.72 -6.49
N ILE A 89 6.57 -12.13 -5.35
CA ILE A 89 6.47 -10.68 -5.08
C ILE A 89 7.42 -9.89 -5.99
N THR A 90 8.65 -10.36 -6.13
CA THR A 90 9.67 -9.71 -6.97
C THR A 90 9.43 -9.89 -8.48
N LYS A 91 8.99 -11.08 -8.93
CA LYS A 91 8.71 -11.37 -10.35
C LYS A 91 7.48 -10.65 -10.91
N THR A 92 6.53 -10.27 -10.06
CA THR A 92 5.25 -9.67 -10.49
C THR A 92 5.24 -8.14 -10.46
N ARG A 93 6.24 -7.51 -9.82
CA ARG A 93 6.35 -6.04 -9.68
C ARG A 93 6.26 -5.28 -11.01
N TRP A 94 6.69 -5.89 -12.11
CA TRP A 94 6.67 -5.29 -13.45
C TRP A 94 5.85 -6.09 -14.48
N ARG A 95 5.00 -7.03 -14.04
CA ARG A 95 4.11 -7.71 -15.00
C ARG A 95 3.06 -6.73 -15.49
N CYS A 96 3.26 -6.21 -16.70
CA CYS A 96 2.23 -5.51 -17.46
C CYS A 96 0.97 -6.37 -17.49
N ARG A 97 -0.06 -6.00 -16.73
CA ARG A 97 -1.38 -6.62 -16.75
C ARG A 97 -2.16 -6.13 -17.99
N ARG A 98 -1.54 -6.15 -19.18
CA ARG A 98 -2.34 -6.13 -20.40
C ARG A 98 -3.10 -7.44 -20.38
N LEU A 99 -4.39 -7.37 -20.08
CA LEU A 99 -5.35 -8.37 -20.54
C LEU A 99 -5.34 -8.28 -22.07
N ALA A 100 -4.29 -8.81 -22.70
CA ALA A 100 -4.38 -9.19 -24.10
C ALA A 100 -5.55 -10.17 -24.14
N GLY A 101 -6.57 -9.85 -24.94
CA GLY A 101 -7.78 -10.64 -25.06
C GLY A 101 -7.45 -12.13 -25.11
N ASN A 102 -8.18 -12.90 -24.30
CA ASN A 102 -8.07 -14.35 -24.19
C ASN A 102 -7.92 -15.00 -25.58
N PRO A 103 -6.79 -15.64 -25.94
CA PRO A 103 -6.63 -16.29 -27.24
C PRO A 103 -7.39 -17.61 -27.37
N LEU A 104 -8.18 -18.02 -26.36
CA LEU A 104 -8.85 -19.33 -26.34
C LEU A 104 -10.17 -19.41 -27.12
N THR A 105 -10.47 -18.42 -27.97
CA THR A 105 -11.60 -18.51 -28.91
C THR A 105 -11.13 -18.40 -30.36
N LEU A 106 -10.27 -19.31 -30.80
CA LEU A 106 -10.04 -19.58 -32.23
C LEU A 106 -9.41 -20.98 -32.36
N ASN A 107 -10.24 -22.02 -32.20
CA ASN A 107 -10.08 -23.33 -32.86
C ASN A 107 -11.20 -24.29 -32.44
N LYS A 108 -12.31 -24.26 -33.19
CA LYS A 108 -13.10 -25.40 -33.69
C LYS A 108 -13.78 -24.84 -34.95
N GLY A 109 -13.35 -25.23 -36.16
CA GLY A 109 -13.66 -26.52 -36.76
C GLY A 109 -14.83 -26.31 -37.68
#